data_AF-A0A0M0KG18-F1
#
_entry.id   AF-A0A0M0KG18-F1
#
_cell.length_a   1.000
_cell.length_b   1.000
_cell.length_c   1.000
_cell.angle_alpha   90.00
_cell.angle_beta   90.00
_cell.angle_gamma   90.00
#
_symmetry.space_group_name_H-M   'P 1'
#
loop_
_entity.id
_entity.type
_entity.pdbx_description
1 polymer ?
#
loop_
_entity_poly.entity_id
_entity_poly.type
_entity_poly.pdbx_seq_one_letter_code
_entity_poly.pdbx_strand_id
1 'polypeptide(L)'
;MFLLVPISVGIIVGLVVFFATKWLISVKKSKTVIYVPAILSIVISISLILYGFIFIRGFEGAAYLILSIIVLLFAIPSLFYARIKLN
;
A
#
# COMPACT_ATOMS: atom_id res chain seq x y z
N MET A 1 -18.89 -0.96 12.11
CA MET A 1 -18.80 -0.13 10.88
C MET A 1 -17.52 0.69 10.86
N PHE A 2 -17.24 1.44 11.92
CA PHE A 2 -16.10 2.36 12.06
C PHE A 2 -14.67 1.75 11.84
N LEU A 3 -14.38 0.52 12.29
CA LEU A 3 -13.10 -0.16 12.00
C LEU A 3 -13.15 -1.03 10.73
N LEU A 4 -14.32 -1.51 10.35
CA LEU A 4 -14.49 -2.40 9.20
C LEU A 4 -14.16 -1.68 7.89
N VAL A 5 -14.58 -0.43 7.75
CA VAL A 5 -14.31 0.40 6.56
C VAL A 5 -12.82 0.60 6.30
N PRO A 6 -12.00 1.12 7.22
CA PRO A 6 -10.57 1.30 6.97
C PRO A 6 -9.84 -0.03 6.71
N ILE A 7 -10.29 -1.12 7.34
CA ILE A 7 -9.74 -2.45 7.08
C ILE A 7 -10.05 -2.91 5.65
N SER A 8 -11.31 -2.89 5.24
CA SER A 8 -11.72 -3.37 3.92
C SER A 8 -11.16 -2.49 2.80
N VAL A 9 -11.16 -1.16 2.98
CA VAL A 9 -10.51 -0.24 2.03
C VAL A 9 -9.01 -0.51 1.95
N GLY A 10 -8.33 -0.72 3.07
CA GLY A 10 -6.90 -1.05 3.08
C GLY A 10 -6.58 -2.35 2.34
N ILE A 11 -7.40 -3.38 2.53
CA ILE A 11 -7.26 -4.66 1.81
C ILE A 11 -7.47 -4.46 0.31
N ILE A 12 -8.52 -3.74 -0.08
CA ILE A 12 -8.82 -3.49 -1.50
C ILE A 12 -7.67 -2.73 -2.15
N VAL A 13 -7.21 -1.64 -1.53
CA VAL A 13 -6.09 -0.84 -2.04
C VAL A 13 -4.81 -1.69 -2.10
N GLY A 14 -4.50 -2.44 -1.06
CA GLY A 14 -3.33 -3.33 -1.03
C GLY A 14 -3.35 -4.39 -2.12
N LEU A 15 -4.50 -5.02 -2.36
CA LEU A 15 -4.68 -5.97 -3.46
C LEU A 15 -4.49 -5.31 -4.83
N VAL A 16 -5.05 -4.11 -5.03
CA VAL A 16 -4.84 -3.34 -6.27
C VAL A 16 -3.36 -3.09 -6.51
N VAL A 17 -2.60 -2.70 -5.49
CA VAL A 17 -1.14 -2.48 -5.60
C VAL A 17 -0.41 -3.76 -6.00
N PHE A 18 -0.74 -4.88 -5.36
CA PHE A 18 -0.13 -6.18 -5.66
C PHE A 18 -0.44 -6.64 -7.09
N PHE A 19 -1.71 -6.59 -7.49
CA PHE A 19 -2.14 -6.99 -8.84
C PHE A 19 -1.61 -6.06 -9.92
N ALA A 20 -1.57 -4.74 -9.67
CA ALA A 20 -0.96 -3.79 -10.60
C ALA A 20 0.53 -4.11 -10.82
N THR A 21 1.27 -4.38 -9.74
CA THR A 21 2.68 -4.77 -9.82
C THR A 21 2.86 -6.06 -10.62
N LYS A 22 2.06 -7.10 -10.31
CA LYS A 22 2.08 -8.39 -11.03
C LYS A 22 1.72 -8.22 -12.51
N TRP A 23 0.74 -7.38 -12.82
CA TRP A 23 0.32 -7.10 -14.18
C TRP A 23 1.42 -6.39 -14.98
N LEU A 24 2.07 -5.37 -14.40
CA LEU A 24 3.18 -4.65 -15.06
C LEU A 24 4.38 -5.57 -15.35
N ILE A 25 4.63 -6.56 -14.49
CA ILE A 25 5.61 -7.62 -14.76
C ILE A 25 5.16 -8.48 -15.95
N SER A 26 3.88 -8.88 -15.99
CA SER A 26 3.35 -9.74 -17.07
C SER A 26 3.44 -9.08 -18.45
N VAL A 27 3.27 -7.76 -18.53
CA VAL A 27 3.40 -6.98 -19.77
C VAL A 27 4.85 -6.51 -20.05
N LYS A 28 5.85 -7.08 -19.36
CA LYS A 28 7.29 -6.83 -19.56
C LYS A 28 7.69 -5.35 -19.56
N LYS A 29 7.08 -4.55 -18.69
CA LYS A 29 7.46 -3.13 -18.54
C LYS A 29 8.85 -2.98 -17.94
N SER A 30 9.42 -1.78 -18.04
CA SER A 30 10.73 -1.49 -17.46
C SER A 30 10.71 -1.68 -15.94
N LYS A 31 11.86 -2.05 -15.35
CA LYS A 31 12.01 -2.27 -13.91
C LYS A 31 11.51 -1.07 -13.10
N THR A 32 11.83 0.15 -13.53
CA THR A 32 11.36 1.39 -12.91
C THR A 32 9.84 1.44 -12.81
N VAL A 33 9.13 1.22 -13.93
CA VAL A 33 7.66 1.29 -13.98
C VAL A 33 7.03 0.22 -13.09
N ILE A 34 7.63 -0.97 -13.01
CA ILE A 34 7.14 -2.07 -12.16
C ILE A 34 7.25 -1.73 -10.67
N TYR A 35 8.31 -1.04 -10.25
CA TYR A 35 8.49 -0.69 -8.84
C TYR A 35 7.62 0.49 -8.37
N VAL A 36 7.16 1.34 -9.30
CA VAL A 36 6.39 2.56 -8.98
C VAL A 36 5.17 2.29 -8.08
N PRO A 37 4.26 1.34 -8.37
CA PRO A 37 3.08 1.14 -7.53
C PRO A 37 3.42 0.78 -6.09
N ALA A 38 4.39 -0.10 -5.88
CA ALA A 38 4.80 -0.54 -4.55
C ALA A 38 5.50 0.58 -3.77
N ILE A 39 6.45 1.29 -4.40
CA ILE A 39 7.18 2.40 -3.75
C ILE A 39 6.23 3.55 -3.41
N LEU A 40 5.36 3.97 -4.34
CA LEU A 40 4.38 5.03 -4.07
C LEU A 40 3.45 4.64 -2.92
N SER A 41 3.00 3.38 -2.88
CA SER A 41 2.12 2.90 -1.81
C SER A 41 2.80 2.91 -0.45
N ILE A 42 4.10 2.59 -0.38
CA ILE A 42 4.89 2.71 0.85
C ILE A 42 4.97 4.17 1.30
N VAL A 43 5.34 5.08 0.39
CA VAL A 43 5.44 6.52 0.69
C VAL A 43 4.11 7.06 1.19
N ILE A 44 3.02 6.79 0.48
CA ILE A 44 1.66 7.24 0.87
C ILE A 44 1.25 6.64 2.22
N SER A 45 1.55 5.36 2.47
CA SER A 45 1.23 4.73 3.74
C SER A 45 1.97 5.40 4.89
N ILE A 46 3.26 5.70 4.74
CA ILE A 46 4.04 6.43 5.74
C ILE A 46 3.47 7.84 5.95
N SER A 47 3.14 8.55 4.86
CA SER A 47 2.50 9.87 4.95
C SER A 47 1.15 9.82 5.70
N LEU A 48 0.33 8.79 5.45
CA LEU A 48 -0.95 8.59 6.14
C LEU A 48 -0.76 8.25 7.62
N ILE A 49 0.26 7.47 7.98
CA ILE A 49 0.62 7.20 9.38
C ILE A 49 0.96 8.52 10.08
N LEU A 50 1.86 9.31 9.50
CA LEU A 50 2.26 10.59 10.06
C LEU A 50 1.08 11.56 10.17
N TYR A 51 0.25 11.61 9.13
CA TYR A 51 -0.93 12.47 9.11
C TYR A 51 -1.96 12.08 10.18
N GLY A 52 -2.30 10.79 10.23
CA GLY A 52 -3.25 10.22 11.19
C GLY A 52 -2.77 10.31 12.63
N PHE A 53 -1.45 10.34 12.87
CA PHE A 53 -0.87 10.45 14.21
C PHE A 53 -0.73 11.90 14.69
N ILE A 54 -0.33 12.82 13.80
CA ILE A 54 -0.01 14.21 14.19
C ILE A 54 -1.24 15.11 14.13
N PHE A 55 -2.02 15.01 13.05
CA PHE A 55 -3.06 16.01 12.75
C PHE A 55 -4.47 15.55 13.10
N ILE A 56 -4.74 14.24 13.05
CA ILE A 56 -6.06 13.69 13.33
C ILE A 56 -6.08 13.07 14.72
N ARG A 57 -7.10 13.39 15.52
CA ARG A 57 -7.25 12.90 16.89
C ARG A 57 -8.42 11.94 17.02
N GLY A 58 -8.36 11.09 18.03
CA GLY A 58 -9.44 10.17 18.36
C GLY A 58 -9.60 9.05 17.32
N PHE A 59 -10.85 8.65 17.09
CA PHE A 59 -11.18 7.45 16.33
C PHE A 59 -10.73 7.51 14.86
N GLU A 60 -10.84 8.68 14.22
CA GLU A 60 -10.44 8.86 12.81
C GLU A 60 -8.94 8.68 12.61
N GLY A 61 -8.12 9.16 13.54
CA GLY A 61 -6.66 8.99 13.49
C GLY A 61 -6.28 7.51 13.55
N ALA A 62 -6.94 6.74 14.42
CA ALA A 62 -6.79 5.29 14.48
C ALA A 62 -7.22 4.59 13.17
N ALA A 63 -8.28 5.08 12.51
CA ALA A 63 -8.70 4.56 11.20
C ALA A 63 -7.64 4.76 10.11
N TYR A 64 -7.00 5.95 10.05
CA TYR A 64 -5.89 6.21 9.13
C TYR A 64 -4.67 5.32 9.41
N LEU A 65 -4.35 5.09 10.68
CA LEU A 65 -3.28 4.16 11.08
C LEU A 65 -3.56 2.73 10.62
N ILE A 66 -4.77 2.23 10.88
CA ILE A 66 -5.16 0.86 10.49
C ILE A 66 -5.13 0.72 8.96
N LEU A 67 -5.69 1.69 8.23
CA LEU A 67 -5.69 1.71 6.78
C LEU A 67 -4.27 1.65 6.21
N SER A 68 -3.39 2.53 6.69
CA SER A 68 -2.02 2.64 6.20
C SER A 68 -1.16 1.43 6.54
N ILE A 69 -1.31 0.84 7.74
CA ILE A 69 -0.62 -0.40 8.11
C ILE A 69 -1.03 -1.54 7.17
N ILE A 70 -2.32 -1.69 6.87
CA ILE A 70 -2.78 -2.75 5.97
C ILE A 70 -2.22 -2.54 4.56
N VAL A 71 -2.27 -1.33 4.01
CA VAL A 71 -1.69 -1.04 2.69
C VAL A 71 -0.19 -1.33 2.67
N LEU A 72 0.54 -0.97 3.74
CA LEU A 72 1.97 -1.26 3.89
C LEU A 72 2.26 -2.78 3.85
N LEU A 73 1.42 -3.58 4.51
CA LEU A 73 1.54 -5.04 4.53
C LEU A 73 1.35 -5.68 3.15
N PHE A 74 0.71 -5.02 2.19
CA PHE A 74 0.65 -5.47 0.79
C PHE A 74 1.77 -4.86 -0.07
N ALA A 75 2.10 -3.59 0.15
CA ALA A 75 3.10 -2.88 -0.64
C ALA A 75 4.51 -3.47 -0.47
N ILE A 76 4.89 -3.83 0.76
CA ILE A 76 6.21 -4.42 1.04
C ILE A 76 6.39 -5.77 0.32
N PRO A 77 5.50 -6.78 0.48
CA PRO A 77 5.58 -8.02 -0.28
C PRO A 77 5.53 -7.81 -1.79
N SER A 78 4.75 -6.84 -2.28
CA SER A 78 4.69 -6.52 -3.71
C SER A 78 6.07 -6.07 -4.25
N LEU A 79 6.78 -5.23 -3.48
CA LEU A 79 8.13 -4.78 -3.82
C LEU A 79 9.12 -5.95 -3.86
N PHE A 80 9.08 -6.83 -2.85
CA PHE A 80 9.94 -8.03 -2.80
C PHE A 80 9.63 -8.99 -3.94
N TYR A 81 8.36 -9.22 -4.24
CA TYR A 81 7.93 -10.05 -5.37
C TYR A 81 8.48 -9.52 -6.70
N ALA A 82 8.34 -8.20 -6.94
CA ALA A 82 8.90 -7.55 -8.12
C ALA A 82 10.41 -7.71 -8.20
N ARG A 83 11.12 -7.54 -7.07
CA ARG A 83 12.57 -7.70 -6.99
C ARG A 83 13.02 -9.12 -7.34
N ILE A 84 12.37 -10.13 -6.78
CA ILE A 84 12.70 -11.55 -7.04
C ILE A 84 12.46 -11.91 -8.51
N LYS A 85 11.44 -11.33 -9.15
CA LYS A 85 11.08 -11.68 -10.53
C LYS A 85 11.90 -10.95 -11.59
N LEU A 86 12.52 -9.83 -11.24
CA LEU A 86 13.29 -8.96 -12.15
C LEU A 86 14.82 -9.11 -12.02
N ASN A 87 15.29 -9.84 -11.00
CA ASN A 87 16.68 -10.26 -10.84
C ASN A 87 16.85 -11.69 -11.36
#